data_AF-A0A5A7R8R1-F1
#
_entry.id   AF-A0A5A7R8R1-F1
#
_cell.length_a   1.000
_cell.length_b   1.000
_cell.length_c   1.000
_cell.angle_alpha   90.00
_cell.angle_beta   90.00
_cell.angle_gamma   90.00
#
_symmetry.space_group_name_H-M   'P 1'
#
loop_
_entity.id
_entity.type
_entity.pdbx_description
1 polymer ?
#
loop_
_entity_poly.entity_id
_entity_poly.type
_entity_poly.pdbx_seq_one_letter_code
_entity_poly.pdbx_strand_id
1 'polypeptide(L)'
;MEAFCPLLVRVNKRKPWHGVNFVIAHDGFTLYDLVSYNFKHNDANGEGGNDGSNDNSSWNCGFEGETEDTFVELALCRSVIGLLSRFYNVYLRMRQMKNFHVALMISQGTPMMLMGDEYGHTRYGNNNSYGHDNALNHFQWGQLKDMKKDLVRFFSEMIKFRSGHHVFTREDFIGKKEVTWHEDKWENRESKFLAFTLHEENGDDLYVAFNAHDYFVKTVIPSPPQRKRWFRVVSC
;
A
#
# COMPACT_ATOMS: atom_id res chain seq x y z
N MET A 1 -19.86 4.46 7.74
CA MET A 1 -18.37 4.47 7.77
C MET A 1 -17.91 4.59 6.33
N GLU A 2 -17.00 5.52 6.06
CA GLU A 2 -16.56 5.99 4.74
C GLU A 2 -15.04 5.77 4.62
N ALA A 3 -14.56 4.53 4.77
CA ALA A 3 -13.12 4.24 4.88
C ALA A 3 -12.29 4.70 3.66
N PHE A 4 -12.93 4.93 2.51
CA PHE A 4 -12.30 5.43 1.29
C PHE A 4 -12.73 6.85 0.91
N CYS A 5 -13.40 7.57 1.81
CA CYS A 5 -13.92 8.90 1.57
C CYS A 5 -13.50 9.79 2.75
N PRO A 6 -12.78 10.90 2.53
CA PRO A 6 -12.26 11.72 3.63
C PRO A 6 -13.40 12.41 4.38
N LEU A 7 -13.97 11.70 5.37
CA LEU A 7 -15.12 12.13 6.17
C LEU A 7 -14.86 13.49 6.82
N LEU A 8 -13.61 13.74 7.21
CA LEU A 8 -13.12 15.00 7.78
C LEU A 8 -13.35 16.20 6.84
N VAL A 9 -13.14 16.04 5.53
CA VAL A 9 -13.32 17.13 4.57
C VAL A 9 -14.80 17.30 4.20
N ARG A 10 -15.57 16.19 4.22
CA ARG A 10 -17.03 16.22 3.98
C ARG A 10 -17.78 17.07 5.00
N VAL A 11 -17.47 16.91 6.30
CA VAL A 11 -18.11 17.67 7.40
C VAL A 11 -17.88 19.18 7.24
N ASN A 12 -16.73 19.57 6.69
CA ASN A 12 -16.36 20.96 6.46
C ASN A 12 -16.81 21.52 5.09
N LYS A 13 -17.75 20.84 4.40
CA LYS A 13 -18.22 21.20 3.04
C LYS A 13 -17.11 21.32 2.00
N ARG A 14 -15.98 20.65 2.24
CA ARG A 14 -14.87 20.54 1.28
C ARG A 14 -15.07 19.31 0.40
N LYS A 15 -14.48 19.38 -0.79
CA LYS A 15 -14.50 18.31 -1.79
C LYS A 15 -13.47 17.22 -1.48
N PRO A 16 -13.62 15.98 -2.01
CA PRO A 16 -12.74 14.85 -1.68
C PRO A 16 -11.26 15.14 -1.92
N TRP A 17 -10.92 15.84 -3.00
CA TRP A 17 -9.54 16.16 -3.39
C TRP A 17 -8.81 17.11 -2.42
N HIS A 18 -9.51 17.74 -1.47
CA HIS A 18 -8.85 18.50 -0.39
C HIS A 18 -8.20 17.59 0.66
N GLY A 19 -8.54 16.30 0.69
CA GLY A 19 -7.85 15.30 1.49
C GLY A 19 -6.60 14.83 0.76
N VAL A 20 -5.42 15.09 1.35
CA VAL A 20 -4.16 14.49 0.91
C VAL A 20 -4.02 13.15 1.63
N ASN A 21 -4.11 12.06 0.89
CA ASN A 21 -3.92 10.71 1.40
C ASN A 21 -2.46 10.33 1.21
N PHE A 22 -1.83 9.78 2.23
CA PHE A 22 -0.48 9.24 2.17
C PHE A 22 -0.36 8.08 3.14
N VAL A 23 0.52 7.13 2.83
CA VAL A 23 0.86 6.02 3.74
C VAL A 23 2.05 6.43 4.61
N ILE A 24 3.03 7.07 3.99
CA ILE A 24 4.25 7.55 4.63
C ILE A 24 4.59 8.95 4.09
N ALA A 25 5.48 9.64 4.78
CA ALA A 25 6.01 10.95 4.39
C ALA A 25 7.52 11.00 4.65
N HIS A 26 8.14 12.17 4.44
CA HIS A 26 9.56 12.33 4.72
C HIS A 26 9.88 12.17 6.21
N ASP A 27 8.96 12.57 7.08
CA ASP A 27 8.96 12.26 8.51
C ASP A 27 8.40 10.85 8.72
N GLY A 28 9.13 10.01 9.45
CA GLY A 28 8.79 8.61 9.67
C GLY A 28 9.57 7.66 8.75
N PHE A 29 9.10 6.41 8.74
CA PHE A 29 9.66 5.35 7.89
C PHE A 29 9.39 5.60 6.41
N THR A 30 10.28 5.08 5.56
CA THR A 30 9.96 4.82 4.15
C THR A 30 8.93 3.69 4.03
N LEU A 31 8.33 3.49 2.84
CA LEU A 31 7.40 2.39 2.66
C LEU A 31 8.05 1.00 2.85
N TYR A 32 9.32 0.87 2.46
CA TYR A 32 10.06 -0.38 2.67
C TYR A 32 10.40 -0.59 4.15
N ASP A 33 10.80 0.47 4.86
CA ASP A 33 11.09 0.38 6.29
C ASP A 33 9.83 0.06 7.12
N LEU A 34 8.67 0.60 6.72
CA LEU A 34 7.38 0.33 7.35
C LEU A 34 7.05 -1.17 7.41
N VAL A 35 7.52 -1.94 6.43
CA VAL A 35 7.31 -3.39 6.34
C VAL A 35 8.54 -4.22 6.78
N SER A 36 9.61 -3.55 7.20
CA SER A 36 10.91 -4.19 7.52
C SER A 36 11.36 -3.97 8.96
N TYR A 37 10.80 -2.98 9.67
CA TYR A 37 11.22 -2.60 11.01
C TYR A 37 10.02 -2.41 11.95
N ASN A 38 10.09 -2.99 13.14
CA ASN A 38 9.15 -2.72 14.24
C ASN A 38 9.60 -1.54 15.09
N PHE A 39 10.92 -1.29 15.16
CA PHE A 39 11.50 -0.25 15.99
C PHE A 39 12.30 0.74 15.15
N LYS A 40 12.39 1.99 15.60
CA LYS A 40 13.25 3.00 14.97
C LYS A 40 14.72 2.73 15.31
N HIS A 41 15.60 2.96 14.35
CA HIS A 41 17.06 2.80 14.43
C HIS A 41 17.71 4.15 14.09
N ASN A 42 17.54 5.12 14.99
CA ASN A 42 17.95 6.51 14.81
C ASN A 42 19.32 6.82 15.44
N ASP A 43 20.10 5.82 15.86
CA ASP A 43 21.35 6.03 16.61
C ASP A 43 22.33 6.95 15.89
N ALA A 44 22.35 6.91 14.55
CA ALA A 44 23.18 7.75 13.70
C ALA A 44 22.84 9.26 13.79
N ASN A 45 21.70 9.63 14.39
CA ASN A 45 21.29 11.02 14.60
C ASN A 45 22.00 11.65 15.81
N GLY A 46 22.58 10.83 16.70
CA GLY A 46 23.33 11.32 17.87
C GLY A 46 22.47 11.74 19.07
N GLU A 47 21.16 11.55 19.02
CA GLU A 47 20.21 11.93 20.09
C GLU A 47 19.86 10.76 21.03
N GLY A 48 20.64 9.66 20.97
CA GLY A 48 20.45 8.48 21.81
C GLY A 48 19.10 7.78 21.59
N GLY A 49 18.56 7.84 20.37
CA GLY A 49 17.26 7.25 20.02
C GLY A 49 16.04 7.98 20.58
N ASN A 50 16.20 9.19 21.11
CA ASN A 50 15.08 9.96 21.69
C ASN A 50 14.28 10.75 20.64
N ASP A 51 14.76 10.81 19.41
CA ASP A 51 14.17 11.57 18.31
C ASP A 51 13.29 10.68 17.41
N GLY A 52 12.40 11.29 16.62
CA GLY A 52 11.46 10.56 15.75
C GLY A 52 10.27 9.92 16.48
N SER A 53 9.34 9.36 15.71
CA SER A 53 8.11 8.75 16.25
C SER A 53 8.37 7.37 16.85
N ASN A 54 7.74 7.06 17.98
CA ASN A 54 7.70 5.70 18.53
C ASN A 54 6.51 4.89 18.00
N ASP A 55 5.45 5.58 17.58
CA ASP A 55 4.22 4.98 17.05
C ASP A 55 4.26 5.04 15.52
N ASN A 56 4.80 3.99 14.90
CA ASN A 56 4.97 3.92 13.44
C ASN A 56 3.90 3.05 12.75
N SER A 57 3.09 2.31 13.52
CA SER A 57 2.15 1.30 12.98
C SER A 57 2.79 0.37 11.94
N SER A 58 4.06 0.03 12.16
CA SER A 58 4.89 -0.78 11.27
C SER A 58 4.82 -2.26 11.63
N TRP A 59 5.22 -3.11 10.69
CA TRP A 59 5.39 -4.55 10.94
C TRP A 59 6.52 -5.10 10.09
N ASN A 60 7.55 -5.62 10.73
CA ASN A 60 8.77 -6.16 10.09
C ASN A 60 8.56 -7.46 9.27
N CYS A 61 7.31 -7.90 9.12
CA CYS A 61 6.91 -9.11 8.41
C CYS A 61 7.54 -10.40 8.96
N GLY A 62 8.03 -10.39 10.21
CA GLY A 62 8.60 -11.54 10.91
C GLY A 62 10.12 -11.50 11.14
N PHE A 63 10.83 -10.52 10.59
CA PHE A 63 12.28 -10.37 10.78
C PHE A 63 12.66 -8.88 10.81
N GLU A 64 13.46 -8.44 11.77
CA GLU A 64 13.84 -7.02 11.90
C GLU A 64 14.99 -6.68 10.96
N GLY A 65 14.77 -5.70 10.08
CA GLY A 65 15.79 -5.13 9.20
C GLY A 65 16.05 -5.89 7.90
N GLU A 66 17.18 -5.61 7.28
CA GLU A 66 17.56 -6.20 5.98
C GLU A 66 17.75 -7.71 6.08
N THR A 67 17.33 -8.42 5.04
CA THR A 67 17.53 -9.86 4.90
C THR A 67 18.64 -10.12 3.89
N GLU A 68 19.54 -11.06 4.16
CA GLU A 68 20.67 -11.43 3.29
C GLU A 68 20.24 -12.09 1.95
N ASP A 69 18.94 -12.38 1.81
CA ASP A 69 18.37 -13.04 0.65
C ASP A 69 18.09 -12.02 -0.47
N THR A 70 18.72 -12.23 -1.63
CA THR A 70 18.48 -11.38 -2.80
C THR A 70 17.09 -11.63 -3.39
N PHE A 71 16.45 -10.57 -3.91
CA PHE A 71 15.15 -10.60 -4.59
C PHE A 71 15.02 -11.63 -5.73
N VAL A 72 16.13 -12.21 -6.21
CA VAL A 72 16.20 -13.07 -7.39
C VAL A 72 15.53 -14.44 -7.18
N GLU A 73 15.48 -14.95 -5.96
CA GLU A 73 14.95 -16.31 -5.68
C GLU A 73 13.42 -16.37 -5.44
N LEU A 74 12.72 -15.22 -5.48
CA LEU A 74 11.28 -15.12 -5.26
C LEU A 74 10.41 -15.84 -6.31
N ALA A 75 10.94 -16.06 -7.51
CA ALA A 75 10.19 -16.74 -8.59
C ALA A 75 9.91 -18.23 -8.29
N LEU A 76 10.71 -18.86 -7.41
CA LEU A 76 10.59 -20.28 -7.06
C LEU A 76 9.65 -20.53 -5.87
N CYS A 77 9.30 -19.49 -5.10
CA CYS A 77 8.66 -19.65 -3.79
C CYS A 77 7.13 -19.82 -3.83
N ARG A 78 6.52 -19.96 -5.03
CA ARG A 78 5.06 -20.12 -5.17
C ARG A 78 4.50 -21.48 -4.74
N SER A 79 5.34 -22.49 -4.49
CA SER A 79 4.88 -23.87 -4.22
C SER A 79 5.47 -24.57 -3.00
N VAL A 80 6.32 -23.91 -2.20
CA VAL A 80 6.94 -24.56 -1.03
C VAL A 80 6.75 -23.68 0.20
N ILE A 81 5.57 -23.80 0.82
CA ILE A 81 5.29 -23.25 2.16
C ILE A 81 5.98 -24.19 3.15
N GLY A 82 7.22 -23.91 3.51
CA GLY A 82 7.83 -24.64 4.62
C GLY A 82 9.34 -24.56 4.80
N LEU A 83 10.14 -24.17 3.80
CA LEU A 83 11.59 -24.40 3.92
C LEU A 83 12.49 -23.19 4.19
N LEU A 84 12.12 -21.94 3.94
CA LEU A 84 13.05 -20.82 4.21
C LEU A 84 12.28 -19.58 4.68
N SER A 85 12.22 -19.38 6.01
CA SER A 85 11.52 -18.25 6.63
C SER A 85 11.92 -16.90 6.00
N ARG A 86 13.20 -16.73 5.63
CA ARG A 86 13.77 -15.46 5.18
C ARG A 86 13.34 -15.05 3.76
N PHE A 87 13.26 -15.98 2.79
CA PHE A 87 12.68 -15.71 1.46
C PHE A 87 11.20 -15.34 1.52
N TYR A 88 10.48 -15.91 2.49
CA TYR A 88 9.08 -15.57 2.73
C TYR A 88 8.92 -14.13 3.23
N ASN A 89 9.85 -13.60 4.04
CA ASN A 89 9.82 -12.20 4.49
C ASN A 89 9.89 -11.24 3.30
N VAL A 90 10.85 -11.41 2.39
CA VAL A 90 11.02 -10.53 1.22
C VAL A 90 9.77 -10.53 0.35
N TYR A 91 9.21 -11.72 0.08
CA TYR A 91 7.95 -11.86 -0.65
C TYR A 91 6.81 -11.11 0.04
N LEU A 92 6.66 -11.31 1.35
CA LEU A 92 5.60 -10.70 2.14
C LEU A 92 5.75 -9.18 2.18
N ARG A 93 6.96 -8.66 2.37
CA ARG A 93 7.28 -7.23 2.33
C ARG A 93 6.89 -6.61 0.99
N MET A 94 7.28 -7.21 -0.13
CA MET A 94 6.87 -6.75 -1.46
C MET A 94 5.34 -6.72 -1.62
N ARG A 95 4.67 -7.79 -1.16
CA ARG A 95 3.21 -7.87 -1.22
C ARG A 95 2.57 -6.77 -0.37
N GLN A 96 3.08 -6.50 0.82
CA GLN A 96 2.61 -5.42 1.69
C GLN A 96 2.82 -4.04 1.07
N MET A 97 4.00 -3.75 0.50
CA MET A 97 4.24 -2.50 -0.21
C MET A 97 3.24 -2.28 -1.36
N LYS A 98 2.98 -3.34 -2.15
CA LYS A 98 1.97 -3.29 -3.22
C LYS A 98 0.56 -3.11 -2.68
N ASN A 99 0.22 -3.75 -1.55
CA ASN A 99 -1.08 -3.58 -0.89
C ASN A 99 -1.30 -2.13 -0.46
N PHE A 100 -0.29 -1.50 0.17
CA PHE A 100 -0.33 -0.08 0.54
C PHE A 100 -0.47 0.82 -0.69
N HIS A 101 0.29 0.56 -1.74
CA HIS A 101 0.19 1.33 -2.99
C HIS A 101 -1.18 1.19 -3.65
N VAL A 102 -1.75 -0.02 -3.68
CA VAL A 102 -3.12 -0.24 -4.18
C VAL A 102 -4.12 0.53 -3.34
N ALA A 103 -4.07 0.43 -2.01
CA ALA A 103 -4.96 1.15 -1.11
C ALA A 103 -4.89 2.67 -1.35
N LEU A 104 -3.69 3.22 -1.47
CA LEU A 104 -3.47 4.63 -1.77
C LEU A 104 -4.06 5.03 -3.14
N MET A 105 -3.81 4.23 -4.18
CA MET A 105 -4.19 4.54 -5.56
C MET A 105 -5.68 4.32 -5.87
N ILE A 106 -6.43 3.59 -5.05
CA ILE A 106 -7.87 3.39 -5.25
C ILE A 106 -8.74 4.19 -4.25
N SER A 107 -8.12 4.86 -3.28
CA SER A 107 -8.85 5.71 -2.33
C SER A 107 -9.35 7.00 -2.98
N GLN A 108 -10.49 7.55 -2.54
CA GLN A 108 -10.92 8.89 -2.97
C GLN A 108 -10.03 9.96 -2.32
N GLY A 109 -9.77 11.04 -3.06
CA GLY A 109 -8.92 12.15 -2.61
C GLY A 109 -7.64 12.27 -3.43
N THR A 110 -6.64 12.96 -2.89
CA THR A 110 -5.39 13.25 -3.59
C THR A 110 -4.27 12.38 -3.01
N PRO A 111 -3.76 11.36 -3.73
CA PRO A 111 -2.68 10.53 -3.23
C PRO A 111 -1.34 11.29 -3.28
N MET A 112 -0.54 11.14 -2.24
CA MET A 112 0.85 11.59 -2.17
C MET A 112 1.75 10.38 -1.92
N MET A 113 2.81 10.27 -2.72
CA MET A 113 3.89 9.30 -2.53
C MET A 113 5.15 10.00 -2.08
N LEU A 114 6.00 9.29 -1.33
CA LEU A 114 7.35 9.76 -1.05
C LEU A 114 8.30 9.32 -2.15
N MET A 115 9.31 10.15 -2.37
CA MET A 115 10.45 9.84 -3.21
C MET A 115 11.07 8.50 -2.82
N GLY A 116 11.14 7.58 -3.78
CA GLY A 116 11.86 6.31 -3.67
C GLY A 116 11.03 5.13 -3.20
N ASP A 117 9.78 5.33 -2.79
CA ASP A 117 8.85 4.23 -2.49
C ASP A 117 8.67 3.29 -3.69
N GLU A 118 8.75 3.82 -4.92
CA GLU A 118 8.55 3.09 -6.16
C GLU A 118 9.63 2.03 -6.44
N TYR A 119 10.80 2.17 -5.83
CA TYR A 119 11.89 1.19 -5.91
C TYR A 119 12.23 0.54 -4.57
N GLY A 120 11.53 0.91 -3.49
CA GLY A 120 11.78 0.40 -2.15
C GLY A 120 12.99 1.02 -1.48
N HIS A 121 13.12 2.34 -1.56
CA HIS A 121 14.14 3.09 -0.82
C HIS A 121 14.08 2.74 0.66
N THR A 122 15.25 2.50 1.25
CA THR A 122 15.40 2.17 2.67
C THR A 122 16.22 3.26 3.36
N ARG A 123 15.83 3.60 4.59
CA ARG A 123 16.63 4.39 5.51
C ARG A 123 17.18 3.53 6.64
N TYR A 124 17.18 2.21 6.44
CA TYR A 124 17.67 1.20 7.37
C TYR A 124 17.03 1.32 8.76
N GLY A 125 15.73 1.61 8.78
CA GLY A 125 14.99 1.81 10.03
C GLY A 125 15.19 3.18 10.68
N ASN A 126 15.89 4.13 10.06
CA ASN A 126 15.92 5.52 10.55
C ASN A 126 14.64 6.25 10.13
N ASN A 127 13.78 6.57 11.10
CA ASN A 127 12.49 7.22 10.85
C ASN A 127 12.52 8.75 11.05
N ASN A 128 13.69 9.33 11.26
CA ASN A 128 13.86 10.76 11.48
C ASN A 128 15.19 11.25 10.91
N SER A 129 15.32 11.17 9.59
CA SER A 129 16.58 11.35 8.87
C SER A 129 16.98 12.82 8.63
N TYR A 130 16.46 13.77 9.39
CA TYR A 130 16.56 15.21 9.11
C TYR A 130 17.99 15.74 9.00
N GLY A 131 18.94 15.17 9.74
CA GLY A 131 20.34 15.60 9.81
C GLY A 131 21.29 14.96 8.79
N HIS A 132 20.78 14.13 7.88
CA HIS A 132 21.61 13.33 6.97
C HIS A 132 21.64 13.90 5.55
N ASP A 133 22.74 14.54 5.16
CA ASP A 133 23.03 14.85 3.75
C ASP A 133 23.92 13.75 3.13
N ASN A 134 23.33 12.58 2.94
CA ASN A 134 24.01 11.41 2.38
C ASN A 134 23.02 10.47 1.66
N ALA A 135 23.51 9.30 1.25
CA ALA A 135 22.74 8.30 0.51
C ALA A 135 21.40 7.91 1.14
N LEU A 136 21.24 8.07 2.46
CA LEU A 136 19.99 7.81 3.18
C LEU A 136 18.84 8.71 2.72
N ASN A 137 19.13 9.94 2.31
CA ASN A 137 18.15 10.92 1.80
C ASN A 137 18.30 11.23 0.31
N HIS A 138 19.32 10.70 -0.36
CA HIS A 138 19.50 10.88 -1.79
C HIS A 138 18.74 9.83 -2.59
N PHE A 139 18.20 10.22 -3.75
CA PHE A 139 17.57 9.29 -4.68
C PHE A 139 18.59 8.29 -5.25
N GLN A 140 18.32 7.00 -5.10
CA GLN A 140 19.26 5.94 -5.45
C GLN A 140 19.02 5.44 -6.88
N TRP A 141 19.52 6.18 -7.88
CA TRP A 141 19.40 5.80 -9.30
C TRP A 141 20.01 4.45 -9.65
N GLY A 142 21.08 4.04 -8.93
CA GLY A 142 21.68 2.71 -9.09
C GLY A 142 20.71 1.60 -8.66
N GLN A 143 20.14 1.72 -7.46
CA GLN A 143 19.14 0.77 -6.96
C GLN A 143 17.91 0.70 -7.86
N LEU A 144 17.42 1.84 -8.37
CA LEU A 144 16.33 1.88 -9.34
C LEU A 144 16.63 1.07 -10.61
N LYS A 145 17.89 1.06 -11.07
CA LYS A 145 18.33 0.29 -12.25
C LYS A 145 18.49 -1.21 -11.94
N ASP A 146 19.04 -1.52 -10.77
CA ASP A 146 19.37 -2.90 -10.37
C ASP A 146 18.14 -3.68 -9.90
N MET A 147 17.19 -3.01 -9.25
CA MET A 147 15.90 -3.60 -8.88
C MET A 147 15.08 -3.81 -10.14
N LYS A 148 14.89 -5.08 -10.50
CA LYS A 148 14.09 -5.47 -11.67
C LYS A 148 12.77 -4.73 -11.65
N LYS A 149 12.49 -4.09 -12.79
CA LYS A 149 11.32 -3.31 -13.26
C LYS A 149 9.95 -3.59 -12.63
N ASP A 150 9.73 -4.67 -11.91
CA ASP A 150 8.42 -5.11 -11.44
C ASP A 150 7.79 -4.21 -10.38
N LEU A 151 8.53 -3.68 -9.38
CA LEU A 151 7.93 -2.77 -8.39
C LEU A 151 7.61 -1.43 -9.03
N VAL A 152 8.59 -0.82 -9.70
CA VAL A 152 8.42 0.44 -10.44
C VAL A 152 7.32 0.33 -11.49
N ARG A 153 7.29 -0.77 -12.27
CA ARG A 153 6.21 -1.05 -13.24
C ARG A 153 4.88 -1.15 -12.52
N PHE A 154 4.78 -1.90 -11.42
CA PHE A 154 3.55 -2.01 -10.66
C PHE A 154 3.05 -0.64 -10.20
N PHE A 155 3.96 0.18 -9.65
CA PHE A 155 3.63 1.51 -9.17
C PHE A 155 3.15 2.42 -10.29
N SER A 156 3.91 2.45 -11.40
CA SER A 156 3.56 3.19 -12.63
C SER A 156 2.22 2.74 -13.21
N GLU A 157 1.98 1.43 -13.35
CA GLU A 157 0.72 0.92 -13.91
C GLU A 157 -0.47 1.20 -12.99
N MET A 158 -0.30 1.18 -11.66
CA MET A 158 -1.35 1.61 -10.73
C MET A 158 -1.66 3.10 -10.83
N ILE A 159 -0.65 3.95 -11.04
CA ILE A 159 -0.86 5.39 -11.26
C ILE A 159 -1.63 5.60 -12.57
N LYS A 160 -1.20 4.95 -13.67
CA LYS A 160 -1.93 5.00 -14.95
C LYS A 160 -3.37 4.48 -14.82
N PHE A 161 -3.56 3.39 -14.08
CA PHE A 161 -4.86 2.82 -13.80
C PHE A 161 -5.75 3.84 -13.09
N ARG A 162 -5.26 4.48 -12.02
CA ARG A 162 -6.00 5.55 -11.33
C ARG A 162 -6.37 6.69 -12.27
N SER A 163 -5.41 7.20 -13.06
CA SER A 163 -5.65 8.31 -13.99
C SER A 163 -6.61 7.98 -15.13
N GLY A 164 -6.76 6.69 -15.47
CA GLY A 164 -7.67 6.22 -16.51
C GLY A 164 -9.12 5.97 -16.06
N HIS A 165 -9.39 5.94 -14.75
CA HIS A 165 -10.70 5.59 -14.20
C HIS A 165 -11.32 6.79 -13.49
N HIS A 166 -12.42 7.31 -14.05
CA HIS A 166 -13.05 8.53 -13.57
C HIS A 166 -13.55 8.40 -12.13
N VAL A 167 -13.87 7.19 -11.68
CA VAL A 167 -14.34 6.94 -10.31
C VAL A 167 -13.34 7.40 -9.24
N PHE A 168 -12.04 7.45 -9.54
CA PHE A 168 -11.01 7.90 -8.60
C PHE A 168 -10.65 9.38 -8.70
N THR A 169 -11.07 10.06 -9.77
CA THR A 169 -10.80 11.48 -10.02
C THR A 169 -12.06 12.33 -9.89
N ARG A 170 -13.10 11.81 -9.23
CA ARG A 170 -14.39 12.49 -9.12
C ARG A 170 -14.28 13.78 -8.33
N GLU A 171 -15.11 14.72 -8.73
CA GLU A 171 -15.23 15.97 -8.01
C GLU A 171 -16.04 15.84 -6.71
N ASP A 172 -17.05 14.98 -6.72
CA ASP A 172 -17.92 14.77 -5.57
C ASP A 172 -17.63 13.44 -4.89
N PHE A 173 -17.99 13.37 -3.61
CA PHE A 173 -17.93 12.12 -2.86
C PHE A 173 -18.77 11.04 -3.52
N ILE A 174 -18.23 9.82 -3.55
CA ILE A 174 -18.98 8.64 -3.99
C ILE A 174 -20.21 8.44 -3.09
N GLY A 175 -21.36 8.21 -3.72
CA GLY A 175 -22.61 7.93 -3.05
C GLY A 175 -22.91 6.43 -3.02
N LYS A 176 -24.10 6.10 -2.52
CA LYS A 176 -24.57 4.70 -2.41
C LYS A 176 -24.80 4.02 -3.78
N LYS A 177 -24.86 4.77 -4.87
CA LYS A 177 -25.06 4.23 -6.22
C LYS A 177 -23.72 3.86 -6.86
N GLU A 178 -22.66 4.55 -6.48
CA GLU A 178 -21.31 4.41 -7.04
C GLU A 178 -20.47 3.35 -6.30
N VAL A 179 -20.90 2.92 -5.10
CA VAL A 179 -20.23 1.84 -4.36
C VAL A 179 -21.22 0.84 -3.76
N THR A 180 -20.98 -0.43 -4.03
CA THR A 180 -21.63 -1.56 -3.36
C THR A 180 -20.62 -2.25 -2.46
N TRP A 181 -20.86 -2.25 -1.15
CA TRP A 181 -20.03 -2.98 -0.20
C TRP A 181 -20.49 -4.42 -0.08
N HIS A 182 -19.54 -5.36 -0.08
CA HIS A 182 -19.82 -6.81 0.01
C HIS A 182 -19.63 -7.37 1.41
N GLU A 183 -19.21 -6.54 2.36
CA GLU A 183 -19.15 -6.85 3.79
C GLU A 183 -20.27 -6.11 4.51
N ASP A 184 -20.97 -6.82 5.40
CA ASP A 184 -22.10 -6.28 6.17
C ASP A 184 -21.82 -6.25 7.69
N LYS A 185 -20.78 -6.94 8.17
CA LYS A 185 -20.42 -7.02 9.59
C LYS A 185 -19.42 -5.94 10.03
N TRP A 186 -19.79 -4.68 9.83
CA TRP A 186 -18.96 -3.52 10.17
C TRP A 186 -18.60 -3.41 11.67
N GLU A 187 -19.40 -4.03 12.53
CA GLU A 187 -19.17 -4.04 13.98
C GLU A 187 -18.13 -5.09 14.41
N ASN A 188 -17.80 -6.03 13.52
CA ASN A 188 -16.83 -7.07 13.81
C ASN A 188 -15.40 -6.52 13.73
N ARG A 189 -14.86 -6.14 14.88
CA ARG A 189 -13.47 -5.64 15.01
C ARG A 189 -12.40 -6.67 14.64
N GLU A 190 -12.75 -7.96 14.61
CA GLU A 190 -11.82 -9.03 14.21
C GLU A 190 -11.75 -9.22 12.69
N SER A 191 -12.68 -8.62 11.92
CA SER A 191 -12.65 -8.71 10.46
C SER A 191 -11.49 -7.90 9.91
N LYS A 192 -10.63 -8.58 9.14
CA LYS A 192 -9.53 -7.98 8.37
C LYS A 192 -9.74 -8.17 6.87
N PHE A 193 -10.98 -8.46 6.46
CA PHE A 193 -11.38 -8.59 5.07
C PHE A 193 -12.31 -7.44 4.68
N LEU A 194 -12.07 -6.85 3.52
CA LEU A 194 -12.85 -5.74 2.99
C LEU A 194 -13.03 -5.93 1.50
N ALA A 195 -14.28 -5.96 1.02
CA ALA A 195 -14.57 -6.04 -0.41
C ALA A 195 -15.68 -5.08 -0.82
N PHE A 196 -15.55 -4.49 -2.00
CA PHE A 196 -16.54 -3.58 -2.58
C PHE A 196 -16.45 -3.56 -4.09
N THR A 197 -17.55 -3.19 -4.74
CA THR A 197 -17.60 -2.84 -6.17
C THR A 197 -17.77 -1.35 -6.31
N LEU A 198 -16.91 -0.73 -7.11
CA LEU A 198 -17.10 0.63 -7.61
C LEU A 198 -17.81 0.57 -8.95
N HIS A 199 -18.86 1.36 -9.12
CA HIS A 199 -19.64 1.41 -10.34
C HIS A 199 -19.24 2.62 -11.18
N GLU A 200 -18.87 2.38 -12.43
CA GLU A 200 -18.59 3.44 -13.39
C GLU A 200 -19.78 3.66 -14.33
N GLU A 201 -19.95 4.90 -14.82
CA GLU A 201 -21.06 5.27 -15.69
C GLU A 201 -20.95 4.61 -17.09
N ASN A 202 -19.73 4.29 -17.54
CA ASN A 202 -19.45 3.49 -18.74
C ASN A 202 -19.69 1.97 -18.52
N GLY A 203 -20.04 1.58 -17.29
CA GLY A 203 -20.26 0.21 -16.83
C GLY A 203 -18.99 -0.59 -16.54
N ASP A 204 -17.80 0.01 -16.59
CA ASP A 204 -16.53 -0.66 -16.30
C ASP A 204 -16.31 -0.73 -14.78
N ASP A 205 -17.20 -1.48 -14.13
CA ASP A 205 -17.20 -1.68 -12.70
C ASP A 205 -15.89 -2.31 -12.22
N LEU A 206 -15.45 -1.90 -11.04
CA LEU A 206 -14.23 -2.39 -10.41
C LEU A 206 -14.56 -3.15 -9.14
N TYR A 207 -14.28 -4.45 -9.11
CA TYR A 207 -14.33 -5.23 -7.88
C TYR A 207 -12.97 -5.16 -7.17
N VAL A 208 -12.99 -4.75 -5.90
CA VAL A 208 -11.80 -4.63 -5.06
C VAL A 208 -11.99 -5.49 -3.82
N ALA A 209 -10.94 -6.21 -3.42
CA ALA A 209 -10.88 -6.92 -2.16
C ALA A 209 -9.50 -6.77 -1.51
N PHE A 210 -9.50 -6.45 -0.22
CA PHE A 210 -8.34 -6.51 0.66
C PHE A 210 -8.53 -7.65 1.65
N ASN A 211 -7.52 -8.50 1.76
CA ASN A 211 -7.43 -9.51 2.82
C ASN A 211 -6.16 -9.24 3.62
N ALA A 212 -6.34 -8.71 4.83
CA ALA A 212 -5.28 -8.47 5.80
C ALA A 212 -5.24 -9.55 6.91
N HIS A 213 -5.99 -10.66 6.75
CA HIS A 213 -5.77 -11.86 7.55
C HIS A 213 -4.44 -12.54 7.17
N ASP A 214 -3.91 -13.30 8.12
CA ASP A 214 -2.80 -14.24 7.94
C ASP A 214 -3.22 -15.56 7.28
N TYR A 215 -4.51 -15.73 6.98
CA TYR A 215 -5.08 -16.88 6.30
C TYR A 215 -5.85 -16.50 5.03
N PHE A 216 -6.10 -17.49 4.18
CA PHE A 216 -6.89 -17.34 2.96
C PHE A 216 -8.38 -17.23 3.27
N VAL A 217 -9.03 -16.23 2.68
CA VAL A 217 -10.48 -16.07 2.71
C VAL A 217 -11.06 -16.51 1.37
N LYS A 218 -11.96 -17.49 1.38
CA LYS A 218 -12.73 -17.89 0.20
C LYS A 218 -13.98 -17.02 0.13
N THR A 219 -14.10 -16.22 -0.93
CA THR A 219 -15.23 -15.31 -1.15
C THR A 219 -15.86 -15.54 -2.52
N VAL A 220 -17.14 -15.18 -2.64
CA VAL A 220 -17.87 -15.21 -3.91
C VAL A 220 -17.82 -13.80 -4.50
N ILE A 221 -17.29 -13.69 -5.72
CA ILE A 221 -17.33 -12.44 -6.48
C ILE A 221 -18.78 -12.24 -6.98
N PRO A 222 -19.38 -11.04 -6.83
CA PRO A 222 -20.74 -10.79 -7.31
C PRO A 222 -20.86 -11.04 -8.81
N SER A 223 -22.04 -11.44 -9.26
CA SER A 223 -22.33 -11.58 -10.69
C SER A 223 -22.04 -10.24 -11.40
N PRO A 224 -21.28 -10.25 -12.51
CA PRO A 224 -21.04 -9.04 -13.28
C PRO A 224 -22.34 -8.51 -13.88
N PRO A 225 -22.41 -7.22 -14.25
CA PRO A 225 -23.53 -6.66 -14.99
C PRO A 225 -23.86 -7.47 -16.26
N GLN A 226 -25.10 -7.37 -16.74
CA GLN A 226 -25.61 -8.21 -17.83
C GLN A 226 -24.68 -8.14 -19.06
N ARG A 227 -24.27 -9.31 -19.58
CA ARG A 227 -23.33 -9.48 -20.72
C ARG A 227 -21.88 -9.00 -20.46
N LYS A 228 -21.49 -8.72 -19.20
CA LYS A 228 -20.10 -8.45 -18.82
C LYS A 228 -19.46 -9.65 -18.12
N ARG A 229 -18.13 -9.63 -17.98
CA ARG A 229 -17.35 -10.62 -17.23
C ARG A 229 -16.23 -9.93 -16.46
N TRP A 230 -15.90 -10.49 -15.30
CA TRP A 230 -14.77 -10.00 -14.51
C TRP A 230 -13.43 -10.40 -15.13
N PHE A 231 -12.49 -9.46 -15.13
CA PHE A 231 -11.09 -9.70 -15.48
C PHE A 231 -10.21 -9.28 -14.32
N ARG A 232 -9.21 -10.11 -14.01
CA ARG A 232 -8.23 -9.77 -12.97
C ARG A 232 -7.20 -8.80 -13.54
N VAL A 233 -7.18 -7.58 -13.02
CA VAL A 233 -6.20 -6.55 -13.40
C VAL A 233 -5.00 -6.54 -12.47
N VAL A 234 -5.23 -6.63 -11.16
CA VAL A 234 -4.20 -6.53 -10.11
C VAL A 234 -4.29 -7.74 -9.17
N SER A 235 -3.13 -8.24 -8.75
CA SER A 235 -2.99 -9.22 -7.67
C SER A 235 -1.63 -9.00 -7.02
N CYS A 236 -1.63 -8.85 -5.70
CA CYS A 236 -0.44 -8.65 -4.88
C CYS A 236 -0.02 -9.94 -4.18
#